data_AF-A0A5P2BGK8-F1
#
_entry.id   AF-A0A5P2BGK8-F1
#
_cell.length_a   1.000
_cell.length_b   1.000
_cell.length_c   1.000
_cell.angle_alpha   90.00
_cell.angle_beta   90.00
_cell.angle_gamma   90.00
#
_symmetry.space_group_name_H-M   'P 1'
#
loop_
_entity.id
_entity.type
_entity.pdbx_description
1 polymer ?
#
loop_
_entity_poly.entity_id
_entity_poly.type
_entity_poly.pdbx_seq_one_letter_code
_entity_poly.pdbx_strand_id
1 'polypeptide(L)'
;MTDGVNWLTAEEQHAWRSFVRLHERLIGRLAHLLQTESNLASADYAVLVNLTDVPEGRQRYQDLARALEWEKSRMSHHIARMIKRGLVVREECAEDGRGAFAVITEAGREAIGAAAPLHVQAVRSLFLDHLSEAELRTLADVSVRVVEKLDDDA
;
A
#
# COMPACT_ATOMS: atom_id res chain seq x y z
N MET A 1 31.06 -21.16 14.36
CA MET A 1 31.43 -19.85 14.92
C MET A 1 30.21 -18.95 14.81
N THR A 2 29.39 -18.93 15.86
CA THR A 2 28.17 -18.12 16.03
C THR A 2 28.20 -17.37 17.36
N ASP A 3 29.36 -17.35 18.02
CA ASP A 3 29.54 -16.67 19.30
C ASP A 3 29.52 -15.16 19.06
N GLY A 4 28.35 -14.57 19.27
CA GLY A 4 28.06 -13.15 19.04
C GLY A 4 26.66 -12.89 18.48
N VAL A 5 25.97 -13.90 17.94
CA VAL A 5 24.60 -13.74 17.45
C VAL A 5 23.60 -14.00 18.57
N ASN A 6 22.83 -12.98 18.94
CA ASN A 6 21.68 -13.15 19.84
C ASN A 6 20.52 -13.78 19.06
N TRP A 7 20.46 -15.11 19.05
CA TRP A 7 19.42 -15.85 18.34
C TRP A 7 18.05 -15.68 19.01
N LEU A 8 16.99 -15.74 18.20
CA LEU A 8 15.62 -15.69 18.68
C LEU A 8 15.33 -16.85 19.64
N THR A 9 14.71 -16.52 20.76
CA THR A 9 14.03 -17.47 21.64
C THR A 9 12.88 -18.18 20.89
N ALA A 10 12.36 -19.26 21.47
CA ALA A 10 11.24 -19.99 20.88
C ALA A 10 9.98 -19.10 20.72
N GLU A 11 9.73 -18.22 21.69
CA GLU A 11 8.61 -17.28 21.67
C GLU A 11 8.78 -16.23 20.57
N GLU A 12 9.96 -15.60 20.49
CA GLU A 12 10.26 -14.62 19.44
C GLU A 12 10.21 -15.25 18.04
N GLN A 13 10.71 -16.47 17.89
CA GLN A 13 10.62 -17.19 16.63
C GLN A 13 9.18 -17.52 16.25
N HIS A 14 8.34 -17.91 17.23
CA HIS A 14 6.94 -18.19 16.99
C HIS A 14 6.18 -16.92 16.55
N ALA A 15 6.40 -15.80 17.25
CA ALA A 15 5.81 -14.52 16.91
C ALA A 15 6.22 -14.05 15.50
N TRP A 16 7.53 -14.07 15.21
CA TRP A 16 8.07 -13.64 13.93
C TRP A 16 7.52 -14.48 12.76
N ARG A 17 7.56 -15.81 12.87
CA ARG A 17 7.09 -16.70 11.79
C ARG A 17 5.58 -16.61 11.58
N SER A 18 4.82 -16.43 12.65
CA SER A 18 3.37 -16.22 12.56
C SER A 18 3.02 -14.91 11.87
N PHE A 19 3.71 -13.82 12.20
CA PHE A 19 3.56 -12.52 11.54
C PHE A 19 3.88 -12.60 10.04
N VAL A 20 5.05 -13.15 9.68
CA VAL A 20 5.47 -13.29 8.27
C VAL A 20 4.44 -14.10 7.48
N ARG A 21 4.02 -15.25 8.01
CA ARG A 21 3.04 -16.12 7.34
C ARG A 21 1.68 -15.45 7.19
N LEU A 22 1.22 -14.70 8.20
CA LEU A 22 -0.02 -13.94 8.14
C LEU A 22 0.07 -12.89 7.04
N HIS A 23 1.11 -12.05 7.07
CA HIS A 23 1.32 -10.97 6.11
C HIS A 23 1.33 -11.48 4.67
N GLU A 24 2.19 -12.47 4.36
CA GLU A 24 2.31 -13.02 3.01
C GLU A 24 0.98 -13.58 2.49
N ARG A 25 0.25 -14.34 3.32
CA ARG A 25 -1.01 -14.95 2.90
C ARG A 25 -2.12 -13.92 2.75
N LEU A 26 -2.25 -12.98 3.69
CA LEU A 26 -3.29 -11.97 3.64
C LEU A 26 -3.11 -11.05 2.44
N ILE A 27 -1.91 -10.49 2.26
CA ILE A 27 -1.61 -9.59 1.14
C ILE A 27 -1.78 -10.33 -0.20
N GLY A 28 -1.31 -11.58 -0.30
CA GLY A 28 -1.50 -12.38 -1.51
C GLY A 28 -2.98 -12.63 -1.86
N ARG A 29 -3.83 -12.86 -0.84
CA ARG A 29 -5.27 -13.06 -1.06
C ARG A 29 -5.98 -11.77 -1.44
N LEU A 30 -5.67 -10.65 -0.80
CA LEU A 30 -6.21 -9.35 -1.16
C LEU A 30 -5.79 -8.93 -2.58
N ALA A 31 -4.54 -9.21 -2.95
CA ALA A 31 -4.03 -8.94 -4.29
C ALA A 31 -4.74 -9.77 -5.36
N HIS A 32 -4.94 -11.06 -5.08
CA HIS A 32 -5.68 -11.94 -5.98
C HIS A 32 -7.11 -11.45 -6.18
N LEU A 33 -7.81 -11.08 -5.10
CA LEU A 33 -9.18 -10.57 -5.15
C LEU A 33 -9.29 -9.30 -5.99
N LEU A 34 -8.39 -8.33 -5.80
CA LEU A 34 -8.38 -7.12 -6.64
C LEU A 34 -8.23 -7.48 -8.13
N GLN A 35 -7.33 -8.41 -8.43
CA GLN A 35 -7.09 -8.82 -9.81
C GLN A 35 -8.27 -9.58 -10.43
N THR A 36 -8.92 -10.51 -9.69
CA THR A 36 -10.01 -11.34 -10.23
C THR A 36 -11.34 -10.63 -10.27
N GLU A 37 -11.66 -9.83 -9.24
CA GLU A 37 -12.99 -9.23 -9.09
C GLU A 37 -13.08 -7.82 -9.68
N SER A 38 -11.95 -7.11 -9.80
CA SER A 38 -11.94 -5.70 -10.28
C SER A 38 -10.98 -5.41 -11.42
N ASN A 39 -10.21 -6.41 -11.88
CA ASN A 39 -9.19 -6.27 -12.92
C ASN A 39 -8.14 -5.17 -12.61
N LEU A 40 -7.97 -4.82 -11.32
CA LEU A 40 -6.95 -3.92 -10.83
C LEU A 40 -5.79 -4.72 -10.23
N ALA A 41 -4.56 -4.36 -10.58
CA ALA A 41 -3.42 -4.84 -9.84
C ALA A 41 -3.34 -4.08 -8.50
N SER A 42 -2.84 -4.72 -7.45
CA SER A 42 -2.71 -4.10 -6.13
C SER A 42 -1.89 -2.80 -6.16
N ALA A 43 -0.91 -2.72 -7.05
CA ALA A 43 -0.12 -1.52 -7.24
C ALA A 43 -0.94 -0.35 -7.82
N ASP A 44 -1.84 -0.62 -8.78
CA ASP A 44 -2.74 0.42 -9.32
C ASP A 44 -3.71 0.88 -8.23
N TYR A 45 -4.28 -0.08 -7.49
CA TYR A 45 -5.20 0.19 -6.39
C TYR A 45 -4.54 1.08 -5.32
N ALA A 46 -3.30 0.77 -4.91
CA ALA A 46 -2.57 1.57 -3.93
C ALA A 46 -2.34 3.02 -4.37
N VAL A 47 -2.04 3.25 -5.66
CA VAL A 47 -1.95 4.61 -6.22
C VAL A 47 -3.30 5.30 -6.23
N LEU A 48 -4.36 4.61 -6.67
CA LEU A 48 -5.70 5.20 -6.72
C LEU A 48 -6.23 5.56 -5.33
N VAL A 49 -5.96 4.73 -4.30
CA VAL A 49 -6.33 5.03 -2.90
C VAL A 49 -5.70 6.35 -2.45
N ASN A 50 -4.39 6.50 -2.65
CA ASN A 50 -3.69 7.75 -2.30
C ASN A 50 -4.26 8.96 -3.03
N LEU A 51 -4.55 8.82 -4.32
CA LEU A 51 -5.15 9.89 -5.11
C LEU A 51 -6.58 10.22 -4.66
N THR A 52 -7.38 9.25 -4.21
CA THR A 52 -8.74 9.51 -3.71
C THR A 52 -8.77 10.07 -2.30
N ASP A 53 -7.71 9.89 -1.51
CA ASP A 53 -7.61 10.42 -0.15
C ASP A 53 -7.30 11.93 -0.12
N VAL A 54 -6.88 12.51 -1.25
CA VAL A 54 -6.68 13.95 -1.40
C VAL A 54 -7.86 14.61 -2.14
N PRO A 55 -8.39 15.76 -1.68
CA PRO A 55 -9.58 16.39 -2.27
C PRO A 55 -9.47 16.66 -3.78
N GLU A 56 -8.28 16.98 -4.27
CA GLU A 56 -8.06 17.32 -5.68
C GLU A 56 -7.94 16.07 -6.58
N GLY A 57 -7.83 14.85 -6.04
CA GLY A 57 -7.54 13.69 -6.87
C GLY A 57 -6.13 13.69 -7.48
N ARG A 58 -5.21 14.47 -6.91
CA ARG A 58 -3.97 14.93 -7.55
C ARG A 58 -2.81 14.94 -6.55
N GLN A 59 -1.71 14.27 -6.89
CA GLN A 59 -0.48 14.28 -6.09
C GLN A 59 0.77 14.31 -6.96
N ARG A 60 1.87 14.87 -6.44
CA ARG A 60 3.18 14.80 -7.10
C ARG A 60 3.70 13.37 -7.08
N TYR A 61 4.42 12.99 -8.14
CA TYR A 61 5.02 11.65 -8.22
C TYR A 61 5.96 11.36 -7.05
N GLN A 62 6.68 12.37 -6.53
CA GLN A 62 7.56 12.18 -5.37
C GLN A 62 6.78 11.90 -4.09
N ASP A 63 5.62 12.52 -3.90
CA ASP A 63 4.81 12.31 -2.71
C ASP A 63 4.14 10.94 -2.76
N LEU A 64 3.64 10.52 -3.93
CA LEU A 64 3.18 9.14 -4.16
C LEU A 64 4.30 8.12 -3.93
N ALA A 65 5.52 8.41 -4.40
CA ALA A 65 6.66 7.52 -4.25
C ALA A 65 7.01 7.32 -2.77
N ARG A 66 7.00 8.41 -1.99
CA ARG A 66 7.20 8.36 -0.54
C ARG A 66 6.07 7.60 0.16
N ALA A 67 4.82 7.93 -0.13
CA ALA A 67 3.65 7.32 0.52
C ALA A 67 3.52 5.82 0.26
N LEU A 68 4.03 5.33 -0.87
CA LEU A 68 4.03 3.91 -1.21
C LEU A 68 5.38 3.21 -0.96
N GLU A 69 6.37 3.92 -0.42
CA GLU A 69 7.75 3.43 -0.23
C GLU A 69 8.35 2.86 -1.53
N TRP A 70 8.10 3.54 -2.64
CA TRP A 70 8.60 3.17 -3.96
C TRP A 70 9.73 4.07 -4.42
N GLU A 71 10.72 3.46 -5.05
CA GLU A 71 11.74 4.19 -5.80
C GLU A 71 11.13 5.11 -6.87
N LYS A 72 11.72 6.30 -7.05
CA LYS A 72 11.22 7.31 -8.02
C LYS A 72 11.12 6.77 -9.44
N SER A 73 12.06 5.93 -9.85
CA SER A 73 12.07 5.27 -11.16
C SER A 73 10.88 4.30 -11.29
N ARG A 74 10.66 3.46 -10.27
CA ARG A 74 9.51 2.54 -10.21
C ARG A 74 8.20 3.31 -10.31
N MET A 75 8.05 4.40 -9.54
CA MET A 75 6.85 5.24 -9.57
C MET A 75 6.59 5.80 -10.98
N SER A 76 7.62 6.39 -11.59
CA SER A 76 7.50 6.98 -12.94
C SER A 76 7.06 5.95 -13.99
N HIS A 77 7.66 4.76 -13.97
CA HIS A 77 7.27 3.67 -14.88
C HIS A 77 5.85 3.15 -14.59
N HIS A 78 5.45 3.10 -13.32
CA HIS A 78 4.13 2.63 -12.93
C HIS A 78 3.04 3.60 -13.41
N ILE A 79 3.18 4.90 -13.14
CA ILE A 79 2.23 5.91 -13.61
C ILE A 79 2.15 5.92 -15.14
N ALA A 80 3.27 5.78 -15.86
CA ALA A 80 3.24 5.69 -17.31
C ALA A 80 2.38 4.52 -17.83
N ARG A 81 2.30 3.40 -17.11
CA ARG A 81 1.39 2.29 -17.45
C ARG A 81 -0.06 2.59 -17.10
N MET A 82 -0.31 3.22 -15.96
CA MET A 82 -1.66 3.64 -15.57
C MET A 82 -2.24 4.67 -16.56
N ILE A 83 -1.41 5.59 -17.07
CA ILE A 83 -1.80 6.54 -18.14
C ILE A 83 -2.21 5.79 -19.41
N LYS A 84 -1.42 4.80 -19.84
CA LYS A 84 -1.78 3.98 -21.02
C LYS A 84 -3.11 3.24 -20.85
N ARG A 85 -3.51 2.95 -19.61
CA ARG A 85 -4.79 2.32 -19.27
C ARG A 85 -5.90 3.32 -18.99
N GLY A 86 -5.61 4.63 -19.03
CA GLY A 86 -6.59 5.69 -18.80
C GLY A 86 -7.00 5.91 -17.35
N LEU A 87 -6.32 5.30 -16.37
CA LEU A 87 -6.68 5.41 -14.94
C LEU A 87 -6.23 6.74 -14.31
N VAL A 88 -5.15 7.31 -14.84
CA VAL A 88 -4.60 8.61 -14.41
C VAL A 88 -4.10 9.38 -15.62
N VAL A 89 -3.95 10.70 -15.47
CA VAL A 89 -3.24 11.56 -16.42
C VAL A 89 -2.05 12.22 -15.76
N ARG A 90 -1.08 12.63 -16.58
CA ARG A 90 0.07 13.42 -16.13
C ARG A 90 -0.22 14.90 -16.35
N GLU A 91 -0.01 15.71 -15.32
CA GLU A 91 0.02 17.17 -15.42
C GLU A 91 1.42 17.69 -15.09
N GLU A 92 1.86 18.72 -15.81
CA GLU A 92 3.13 19.40 -15.54
C GLU A 92 2.96 20.49 -14.48
N CYS A 93 3.97 20.65 -13.63
CA CYS A 93 4.01 21.78 -12.69
C CYS A 93 4.49 23.04 -13.43
N ALA A 94 3.58 23.98 -13.68
CA ALA A 94 3.88 25.25 -14.36
C ALA A 94 4.86 26.16 -13.57
N GLU A 95 4.99 25.95 -12.26
CA GLU A 95 5.73 26.87 -11.37
C GLU A 95 7.17 26.44 -11.06
N ASP A 96 7.50 25.15 -11.16
CA ASP A 96 8.84 24.65 -10.77
C ASP A 96 9.58 23.85 -11.84
N GLY A 97 8.93 23.46 -12.94
CA GLY A 97 9.52 22.69 -14.05
C GLY A 97 10.16 21.36 -13.65
N ARG A 98 10.05 20.94 -12.37
CA ARG A 98 10.77 19.82 -11.77
C ARG A 98 9.84 18.73 -11.23
N GLY A 99 8.54 19.01 -11.11
CA GLY A 99 7.53 18.05 -10.69
C GLY A 99 6.51 17.66 -11.77
N ALA A 100 6.19 16.37 -11.81
CA ALA A 100 4.99 15.86 -12.50
C ALA A 100 3.94 15.45 -11.47
N PHE A 101 2.68 15.76 -11.76
CA PHE A 101 1.53 15.32 -10.98
C PHE A 101 0.87 14.13 -11.66
N ALA A 102 0.41 13.18 -10.86
CA ALA A 102 -0.57 12.20 -11.29
C ALA A 102 -1.95 12.69 -10.85
N VAL A 103 -2.91 12.71 -11.77
CA VAL A 103 -4.29 13.09 -11.51
C VAL A 103 -5.19 11.93 -11.88
N ILE A 104 -6.05 11.51 -10.95
CA ILE A 104 -7.01 10.43 -11.20
C ILE A 104 -8.05 10.88 -12.23
N THR A 105 -8.32 10.02 -13.21
CA THR A 105 -9.37 10.25 -14.20
C THR A 105 -10.72 9.76 -13.70
N GLU A 106 -11.80 10.04 -14.45
CA GLU A 106 -13.11 9.42 -14.17
C GLU A 106 -13.05 7.89 -14.24
N ALA A 107 -12.39 7.33 -15.25
CA ALA A 107 -12.19 5.88 -15.34
C ALA A 107 -11.39 5.32 -14.16
N GLY A 108 -10.42 6.09 -13.63
CA GLY A 108 -9.72 5.76 -12.39
C GLY A 108 -10.65 5.73 -11.17
N ARG A 109 -11.54 6.73 -11.05
CA ARG A 109 -12.55 6.82 -9.97
C ARG A 109 -13.56 5.69 -10.05
N GLU A 110 -14.05 5.36 -11.25
CA GLU A 110 -14.94 4.22 -11.46
C GLU A 110 -14.26 2.90 -11.06
N ALA A 111 -13.00 2.71 -11.48
CA ALA A 111 -12.25 1.50 -11.18
C ALA A 111 -12.04 1.30 -9.66
N ILE A 112 -11.62 2.33 -8.94
CA ILE A 112 -11.49 2.24 -7.47
C ILE A 112 -12.84 2.16 -6.77
N GLY A 113 -13.88 2.85 -7.28
CA GLY A 113 -15.23 2.79 -6.73
C GLY A 113 -15.83 1.38 -6.79
N ALA A 114 -15.51 0.61 -7.84
CA ALA A 114 -15.89 -0.80 -7.95
C ALA A 114 -15.03 -1.71 -7.04
N ALA A 115 -13.73 -1.43 -6.92
CA ALA A 115 -12.80 -2.31 -6.21
C ALA A 115 -12.80 -2.12 -4.68
N ALA A 116 -12.93 -0.88 -4.20
CA ALA A 116 -12.77 -0.54 -2.78
C ALA A 116 -13.78 -1.23 -1.87
N PRO A 117 -15.09 -1.33 -2.20
CA PRO A 117 -16.04 -2.06 -1.37
C PRO A 117 -15.69 -3.53 -1.21
N LEU A 118 -15.24 -4.19 -2.29
CA LEU A 118 -14.81 -5.59 -2.27
C LEU A 118 -13.54 -5.77 -1.43
N HIS A 119 -12.58 -4.86 -1.58
CA HIS A 119 -11.36 -4.86 -0.79
C HIS A 119 -11.65 -4.70 0.70
N VAL A 120 -12.50 -3.74 1.09
CA VAL A 120 -12.88 -3.50 2.49
C VAL A 120 -13.60 -4.72 3.07
N GLN A 121 -14.55 -5.32 2.36
CA GLN A 121 -15.24 -6.53 2.82
C GLN A 121 -14.24 -7.69 3.04
N ALA A 122 -13.27 -7.85 2.16
CA ALA A 122 -12.23 -8.87 2.30
C ALA A 122 -11.30 -8.59 3.49
N VAL A 123 -10.86 -7.35 3.69
CA VAL A 123 -10.06 -6.94 4.85
C VAL A 123 -10.82 -7.20 6.16
N ARG A 124 -12.13 -6.90 6.19
CA ARG A 124 -12.96 -7.19 7.36
C ARG A 124 -13.05 -8.70 7.64
N SER A 125 -13.57 -9.45 6.68
CA SER A 125 -13.85 -10.88 6.83
C SER A 125 -12.62 -11.76 7.00
N LEU A 126 -11.47 -11.39 6.43
CA LEU A 126 -10.25 -12.18 6.52
C LEU A 126 -9.35 -11.77 7.69
N PHE A 127 -9.57 -10.59 8.27
CA PHE A 127 -8.67 -10.03 9.28
C PHE A 127 -9.40 -9.32 10.41
N LEU A 128 -10.06 -8.18 10.16
CA LEU A 128 -10.56 -7.32 11.24
C LEU A 128 -11.64 -7.98 12.10
N ASP A 129 -12.53 -8.78 11.51
CA ASP A 129 -13.62 -9.45 12.24
C ASP A 129 -13.12 -10.61 13.13
N HIS A 130 -11.81 -10.93 13.08
CA HIS A 130 -11.16 -11.93 13.93
C HIS A 130 -10.38 -11.34 15.12
N LEU A 131 -10.40 -10.00 15.28
CA LEU A 131 -9.64 -9.31 16.31
C LEU A 131 -10.59 -8.59 17.27
N SER A 132 -10.30 -8.71 18.56
CA SER A 132 -10.91 -7.84 19.58
C SER A 132 -10.39 -6.40 19.43
N GLU A 133 -11.13 -5.45 20.00
CA GLU A 133 -10.68 -4.04 20.02
C GLU A 133 -9.32 -3.84 20.70
N ALA A 134 -9.02 -4.64 21.72
CA ALA A 134 -7.73 -4.55 22.42
C ALA A 134 -6.58 -5.05 21.54
N GLU A 135 -6.79 -6.15 20.79
CA GLU A 135 -5.82 -6.66 19.83
C GLU A 135 -5.61 -5.70 18.67
N LEU A 136 -6.68 -5.07 18.16
CA LEU A 136 -6.58 -4.05 17.12
C LEU A 136 -5.73 -2.84 17.57
N ARG A 137 -5.95 -2.34 18.79
CA ARG A 137 -5.12 -1.27 19.36
C ARG A 137 -3.66 -1.70 19.49
N THR A 138 -3.43 -2.90 20.02
CA THR A 138 -2.07 -3.44 20.19
C THR A 138 -1.35 -3.58 18.85
N LEU A 139 -2.04 -4.07 17.82
CA LEU A 139 -1.51 -4.19 16.48
C LEU A 139 -1.11 -2.82 15.93
N ALA A 140 -1.98 -1.81 16.03
CA ALA A 140 -1.70 -0.46 15.58
C ALA A 140 -0.46 0.12 16.30
N ASP A 141 -0.39 0.00 17.62
CA ASP A 141 0.70 0.53 18.44
C ASP A 141 2.05 -0.13 18.15
N VAL A 142 2.06 -1.44 17.85
CA VAL A 142 3.28 -2.16 17.47
C VAL A 142 3.69 -1.80 16.04
N SER A 143 2.75 -1.75 15.11
CA SER A 143 3.02 -1.41 13.71
C SER A 143 3.62 -0.01 13.58
N VAL A 144 3.04 1.00 14.23
CA VAL A 144 3.55 2.38 14.19
C VAL A 144 4.99 2.44 14.71
N ARG A 145 5.25 1.86 15.88
CA ARG A 145 6.59 1.87 16.51
C ARG A 145 7.65 1.18 15.67
N VAL A 146 7.30 0.08 14.99
CA VAL A 146 8.24 -0.64 14.13
C VAL A 146 8.51 0.15 12.84
N VAL A 147 7.50 0.77 12.25
CA VAL A 147 7.68 1.64 11.06
C VAL A 147 8.54 2.84 11.39
N GLU A 148 8.30 3.54 12.50
CA GLU A 148 9.15 4.66 12.97
C GLU A 148 10.63 4.23 13.08
N LYS A 149 10.88 3.03 13.61
CA LYS A 149 12.25 2.51 13.71
C LYS A 149 12.90 2.22 12.35
N LEU A 150 12.11 1.80 11.35
CA LEU A 150 12.59 1.56 9.98
C LEU A 150 12.88 2.88 9.26
N ASP A 151 12.05 3.91 9.48
CA ASP A 151 12.25 5.24 8.92
C ASP A 151 13.50 5.92 9.50
N ASP A 152 13.81 5.70 10.80
CA ASP A 152 15.04 6.18 11.44
C ASP A 152 16.33 5.58 10.81
N ASP A 153 16.21 4.39 10.19
CA ASP A 153 17.34 3.66 9.59
C ASP A 153 17.50 3.93 8.07
N ALA A 154 16.61 4.73 7.45
CA ALA A 154 16.56 5.03 6.01
C ALA A 154 17.20 6.38 5.62
#